data_AF-A0A2N9YC46-F1
#
_entry.id   AF-A0A2N9YC46-F1
#
_cell.length_a   1.000
_cell.length_b   1.000
_cell.length_c   1.000
_cell.angle_alpha   90.00
_cell.angle_beta   90.00
_cell.angle_gamma   90.00
#
_symmetry.space_group_name_H-M   'P 1'
#
loop_
_entity.id
_entity.type
_entity.pdbx_description
1 polymer ?
#
loop_
_entity_poly.entity_id
_entity_poly.type
_entity_poly.pdbx_seq_one_letter_code
_entity_poly.pdbx_strand_id
1 'polypeptide(L)'
;MNNIHAVKLSALTSSPFLRVFSTDKLQILQDQFTSKTGVASLIIYPDGLPITKPSNFSKLCQLIRSTEKGNANCMKSDAMIGKSDNKSPIIQPCLSGGLWDSGASIYMNNNHVASWLIGQVFNEAQVQKLDKMMLYAHTIGANTEEFSYAISFATVMSQNKFTCLSNILFVFSKQLSAFMSGDGERSLRENHQALTALIEQQPSLSGLYDVWEQMVMFYEQGNVNRQIA
;
A
#
# COMPACT_ATOMS: atom_id res chain seq x y z
N MET A 1 5.73 30.47 -13.25
CA MET A 1 5.01 29.45 -12.46
C MET A 1 4.32 28.36 -13.29
N ASN A 2 4.69 28.10 -14.56
CA ASN A 2 3.94 27.14 -15.42
C ASN A 2 4.73 25.92 -15.95
N ASN A 3 5.95 25.64 -15.47
CA ASN A 3 6.72 24.49 -15.99
C ASN A 3 6.60 23.20 -15.17
N ILE A 4 6.34 23.28 -13.86
CA ILE A 4 6.31 22.09 -12.98
C ILE A 4 4.99 21.31 -13.16
N HIS A 5 3.87 22.01 -13.34
CA HIS A 5 2.57 21.38 -13.61
C HIS A 5 2.50 20.75 -15.00
N ALA A 6 3.10 21.36 -16.03
CA ALA A 6 3.14 20.82 -17.38
C ALA A 6 3.98 19.53 -17.48
N VAL A 7 5.15 19.50 -16.81
CA VAL A 7 6.01 18.30 -16.74
C VAL A 7 5.35 17.16 -15.96
N LYS A 8 4.58 17.46 -14.90
CA LYS A 8 3.79 16.46 -14.18
C LYS A 8 2.66 15.86 -15.02
N LEU A 9 1.97 16.68 -15.81
CA LEU A 9 0.86 16.23 -16.66
C LEU A 9 1.35 15.34 -17.82
N SER A 10 2.50 15.66 -18.43
CA SER A 10 3.10 14.84 -19.49
C SER A 10 3.61 13.49 -18.98
N ALA A 11 4.06 13.41 -17.71
CA ALA A 11 4.50 12.16 -17.09
C ALA A 11 3.32 11.23 -16.71
N LEU A 12 2.18 11.81 -16.32
CA LEU A 12 0.94 11.06 -16.03
C LEU A 12 0.38 10.36 -17.28
N THR A 13 0.56 10.94 -18.47
CA THR A 13 0.16 10.33 -19.75
C THR A 13 1.10 9.23 -20.24
N SER A 14 2.23 8.97 -19.56
CA SER A 14 3.23 7.98 -19.98
C SER A 14 3.67 7.00 -18.90
N SER A 15 2.93 6.86 -17.78
CA SER A 15 3.24 5.84 -16.77
C SER A 15 3.08 4.44 -17.37
N PRO A 16 4.14 3.63 -17.50
CA PRO A 16 4.04 2.27 -18.04
C PRO A 16 3.12 1.38 -17.19
N PHE A 17 3.03 1.67 -15.89
CA PHE A 17 2.10 1.01 -14.98
C PHE A 17 0.63 1.28 -15.33
N LEU A 18 0.29 2.54 -15.59
CA LEU A 18 -1.08 2.93 -15.91
C LEU A 18 -1.54 2.49 -17.31
N ARG A 19 -0.62 2.07 -18.19
CA ARG A 19 -0.95 1.41 -19.46
C ARG A 19 -1.47 -0.02 -19.29
N VAL A 20 -1.14 -0.67 -18.17
CA VAL A 20 -1.58 -2.04 -17.87
C VAL A 20 -2.74 -2.04 -16.89
N PHE A 21 -2.64 -1.26 -15.82
CA PHE A 21 -3.69 -1.12 -14.81
C PHE A 21 -4.10 0.33 -14.69
N SER A 22 -5.32 0.66 -15.12
CA SER A 22 -5.86 2.01 -14.92
C SER A 22 -5.95 2.33 -13.43
N THR A 23 -5.85 3.62 -13.08
CA THR A 23 -5.97 4.08 -11.70
C THR A 23 -7.28 3.61 -11.05
N ASP A 24 -8.38 3.55 -11.80
CA ASP A 24 -9.68 3.09 -11.28
C ASP A 24 -9.66 1.61 -10.89
N LYS A 25 -9.04 0.75 -11.71
CA LYS A 25 -8.88 -0.67 -11.39
C LYS A 25 -7.99 -0.87 -10.17
N LEU A 26 -6.91 -0.11 -10.07
CA LEU A 26 -6.02 -0.13 -8.90
C LEU A 26 -6.75 0.34 -7.64
N GLN A 27 -7.58 1.37 -7.74
CA GLN A 27 -8.39 1.86 -6.62
C GLN A 27 -9.38 0.79 -6.14
N ILE A 28 -10.12 0.15 -7.06
CA ILE A 28 -11.07 -0.92 -6.70
C ILE A 28 -10.34 -2.08 -6.01
N LEU A 29 -9.20 -2.50 -6.56
CA LEU A 29 -8.41 -3.60 -5.99
C LEU A 29 -7.92 -3.26 -4.57
N GLN A 30 -7.42 -2.03 -4.39
CA GLN A 30 -7.00 -1.51 -3.09
C GLN A 30 -8.16 -1.43 -2.09
N ASP A 31 -9.30 -0.89 -2.50
CA ASP A 31 -10.49 -0.77 -1.65
C ASP A 31 -10.97 -2.14 -1.18
N GLN A 32 -11.06 -3.11 -2.10
CA GLN A 32 -11.39 -4.49 -1.76
C GLN A 32 -10.38 -5.08 -0.78
N PHE A 33 -9.07 -4.94 -1.02
CA PHE A 33 -8.03 -5.40 -0.10
C PHE A 33 -8.26 -4.84 1.31
N THR A 34 -8.47 -3.52 1.45
CA THR A 34 -8.69 -2.89 2.76
C THR A 34 -10.00 -3.34 3.41
N SER A 35 -11.07 -3.53 2.66
CA SER A 35 -12.36 -4.02 3.19
C SER A 35 -12.27 -5.43 3.79
N LYS A 36 -11.41 -6.30 3.23
CA LYS A 36 -11.23 -7.68 3.70
C LYS A 36 -10.27 -7.79 4.88
N THR A 37 -9.39 -6.81 5.07
CA THR A 37 -8.25 -6.91 6.00
C THR A 37 -8.30 -5.89 7.14
N GLY A 38 -9.04 -4.79 6.96
CA GLY A 38 -9.17 -3.71 7.92
C GLY A 38 -7.94 -2.79 8.04
N VAL A 39 -6.88 -3.02 7.25
CA VAL A 39 -5.70 -2.13 7.22
C VAL A 39 -5.92 -0.96 6.27
N ALA A 40 -5.16 0.12 6.44
CA ALA A 40 -5.10 1.21 5.48
C ALA A 40 -4.28 0.79 4.25
N SER A 41 -4.49 1.44 3.10
CA SER A 41 -3.67 1.18 1.90
C SER A 41 -3.55 2.39 0.98
N LEU A 42 -2.42 2.44 0.25
CA LEU A 42 -2.10 3.44 -0.75
C LEU A 42 -1.12 2.86 -1.79
N ILE A 43 -1.35 3.08 -3.07
CA ILE A 43 -0.39 2.76 -4.14
C ILE A 43 0.30 4.04 -4.55
N ILE A 44 1.63 4.01 -4.61
CA ILE A 44 2.48 5.18 -4.86
C ILE A 44 3.46 4.93 -6.01
N TYR A 45 3.93 6.01 -6.61
CA TYR A 45 5.12 6.02 -7.45
C TYR A 45 6.40 5.85 -6.60
N PRO A 46 7.55 5.50 -7.22
CA PRO A 46 8.83 5.34 -6.49
C PRO A 46 9.30 6.60 -5.75
N ASP A 47 8.83 7.78 -6.16
CA ASP A 47 9.11 9.06 -5.49
C ASP A 47 8.19 9.35 -4.29
N GLY A 48 7.25 8.44 -3.98
CA GLY A 48 6.29 8.58 -2.89
C GLY A 48 4.99 9.30 -3.29
N LEU A 49 4.84 9.77 -4.52
CA LEU A 49 3.59 10.41 -4.94
C LEU A 49 2.46 9.38 -5.10
N PRO A 50 1.24 9.68 -4.63
CA PRO A 50 0.12 8.75 -4.71
C PRO A 50 -0.35 8.53 -6.15
N ILE A 51 -0.57 7.27 -6.50
CA ILE A 51 -1.26 6.82 -7.72
C ILE A 51 -2.76 6.69 -7.42
N THR A 52 -3.11 6.04 -6.31
CA THR A 52 -4.48 5.89 -5.83
C THR A 52 -4.81 6.92 -4.76
N LYS A 53 -6.09 7.06 -4.43
CA LYS A 53 -6.53 7.75 -3.22
C LYS A 53 -6.32 6.83 -2.00
N PRO A 54 -6.08 7.39 -0.81
CA PRO A 54 -6.02 6.61 0.42
C PRO A 54 -7.27 5.79 0.67
N SER A 55 -7.13 4.50 0.99
CA SER A 55 -8.23 3.62 1.41
C SER A 55 -8.09 3.27 2.88
N ASN A 56 -9.19 3.37 3.63
CA ASN A 56 -9.28 2.98 5.05
C ASN A 56 -8.21 3.64 5.95
N PHE A 57 -7.83 4.89 5.65
CA PHE A 57 -6.92 5.63 6.52
C PHE A 57 -7.58 5.93 7.87
N SER A 58 -6.89 5.58 8.96
CA SER A 58 -7.29 5.86 10.32
C SER A 58 -7.44 7.37 10.58
N LYS A 59 -8.31 7.72 11.54
CA LYS A 59 -8.47 9.10 11.99
C LYS A 59 -7.14 9.72 12.43
N LEU A 60 -6.27 8.93 13.06
CA LEU A 60 -4.95 9.39 13.52
C LEU A 60 -4.08 9.84 12.34
N CYS A 61 -3.98 9.03 11.29
CA CYS A 61 -3.18 9.37 10.12
C CYS A 61 -3.80 10.54 9.33
N GLN A 62 -5.13 10.66 9.29
CA GLN A 62 -5.79 11.83 8.70
C GLN A 62 -5.46 13.12 9.47
N LEU A 63 -5.52 13.07 10.81
CA LEU A 63 -5.15 14.19 11.68
C LEU A 63 -3.68 14.57 11.53
N ILE A 64 -2.76 13.60 11.47
CA ILE A 64 -1.34 13.90 11.24
C ILE A 64 -1.14 14.61 9.90
N ARG A 65 -1.77 14.10 8.84
CA ARG A 65 -1.66 14.66 7.48
C ARG A 65 -2.40 15.99 7.29
N SER A 66 -3.27 16.42 8.22
CA SER A 66 -3.87 17.76 8.15
C SER A 66 -2.90 18.85 8.61
N THR A 67 -1.85 18.49 9.35
CA THR A 67 -0.77 19.41 9.72
C THR A 67 0.29 19.47 8.62
N GLU A 68 0.88 20.64 8.37
CA GLU A 68 1.92 20.81 7.33
C GLU A 68 3.13 19.89 7.59
N LYS A 69 3.65 19.92 8.82
CA LYS A 69 4.82 19.12 9.22
C LYS A 69 4.52 17.63 9.26
N GLY A 70 3.34 17.24 9.76
CA GLY A 70 2.92 15.84 9.78
C GLY A 70 2.74 15.28 8.37
N ASN A 71 2.11 16.04 7.45
CA ASN A 71 1.98 15.62 6.06
C ASN A 71 3.33 15.43 5.38
N ALA A 72 4.26 16.37 5.56
CA ALA A 72 5.62 16.26 5.01
C ALA A 72 6.35 15.02 5.53
N ASN A 73 6.18 14.65 6.80
CA ASN A 73 6.76 13.44 7.39
C ASN A 73 6.06 12.17 6.90
N CYS A 74 4.74 12.18 6.73
CA CYS A 74 4.00 11.06 6.15
C CYS A 74 4.45 10.77 4.72
N MET A 75 4.57 11.79 3.86
CA MET A 75 5.05 11.61 2.49
C MET A 75 6.47 11.01 2.43
N LYS A 76 7.36 11.46 3.33
CA LYS A 76 8.71 10.86 3.47
C LYS A 76 8.64 9.41 3.94
N SER A 77 7.73 9.11 4.87
CA SER A 77 7.52 7.74 5.36
C SER A 77 7.01 6.84 4.25
N ASP A 78 6.02 7.28 3.46
CA ASP A 78 5.46 6.53 2.32
C ASP A 78 6.56 6.16 1.32
N ALA A 79 7.41 7.13 0.94
CA ALA A 79 8.53 6.90 0.02
C ALA A 79 9.57 5.91 0.57
N MET A 80 9.85 5.98 1.88
CA MET A 80 10.81 5.07 2.53
C MET A 80 10.26 3.65 2.65
N ILE A 81 9.00 3.49 3.07
CA ILE A 81 8.31 2.20 3.19
C ILE A 81 8.11 1.58 1.80
N GLY A 82 7.81 2.41 0.80
CA GLY A 82 7.66 1.99 -0.59
C GLY A 82 8.97 1.87 -1.37
N LYS A 83 10.13 1.94 -0.73
CA LYS A 83 11.41 1.77 -1.41
C LYS A 83 11.49 0.39 -2.08
N SER A 84 12.23 0.31 -3.19
CA SER A 84 12.48 -0.93 -3.90
C SER A 84 13.17 -1.98 -3.01
N ASP A 85 12.50 -3.12 -2.85
CA ASP A 85 13.06 -4.40 -2.40
C ASP A 85 12.40 -5.51 -3.22
N ASN A 86 13.21 -6.34 -3.88
CA ASN A 86 12.72 -7.43 -4.74
C ASN A 86 12.68 -8.79 -4.04
N LYS A 87 13.12 -8.87 -2.78
CA LYS A 87 13.19 -10.13 -2.01
C LYS A 87 12.08 -10.24 -0.99
N SER A 88 11.64 -9.13 -0.43
CA SER A 88 10.68 -9.09 0.67
C SER A 88 9.86 -7.79 0.68
N PRO A 89 8.68 -7.80 1.31
CA PRO A 89 8.04 -6.55 1.70
C PRO A 89 8.91 -5.83 2.74
N ILE A 90 8.96 -4.51 2.66
CA ILE A 90 9.51 -3.68 3.75
C ILE A 90 8.42 -3.60 4.83
N ILE A 91 8.78 -3.85 6.09
CA ILE A 91 7.85 -3.76 7.24
C ILE A 91 8.53 -2.94 8.33
N GLN A 92 7.93 -1.82 8.73
CA GLN A 92 8.52 -0.95 9.74
C GLN A 92 7.50 0.03 10.36
N PRO A 93 7.80 0.59 11.54
CA PRO A 93 7.06 1.75 12.03
C PRO A 93 7.26 2.96 11.11
N CYS A 94 6.19 3.73 10.90
CA CYS A 94 6.22 4.96 10.14
C CYS A 94 6.99 6.06 10.90
N LEU A 95 7.54 7.02 10.16
CA LEU A 95 8.29 8.16 10.74
C LEU A 95 7.41 9.17 11.49
N SER A 96 6.09 8.95 11.47
CA SER A 96 5.10 9.88 12.00
C SER A 96 4.48 9.34 13.28
N GLY A 97 3.26 8.78 13.21
CA GLY A 97 2.57 8.23 14.37
C GLY A 97 3.17 6.93 14.92
N GLY A 98 4.26 6.40 14.36
CA GLY A 98 4.90 5.17 14.82
C GLY A 98 4.08 3.87 14.62
N LEU A 99 2.95 3.94 13.92
CA LEU A 99 2.16 2.79 13.48
C LEU A 99 2.96 1.96 12.48
N TRP A 100 2.69 0.65 12.42
CA TRP A 100 3.36 -0.22 11.45
C TRP A 100 2.70 -0.14 10.09
N ASP A 101 3.58 -0.01 9.11
CA ASP A 101 3.27 -0.01 7.69
C ASP A 101 4.16 -1.04 6.98
N SER A 102 3.71 -1.44 5.79
CA SER A 102 4.47 -2.27 4.89
C SER A 102 4.33 -1.81 3.45
N GLY A 103 5.40 -1.98 2.67
CA GLY A 103 5.44 -1.68 1.24
C GLY A 103 5.97 -2.87 0.43
N ALA A 104 5.31 -3.15 -0.69
CA ALA A 104 5.74 -4.15 -1.66
C ALA A 104 5.95 -3.49 -3.02
N SER A 105 7.12 -3.74 -3.62
CA SER A 105 7.53 -3.13 -4.87
C SER A 105 6.91 -3.83 -6.08
N ILE A 106 6.51 -3.03 -7.07
CA ILE A 106 5.98 -3.48 -8.37
C ILE A 106 7.00 -3.09 -9.45
N TYR A 107 7.35 -4.04 -10.30
CA TYR A 107 8.39 -3.90 -11.32
C TYR A 107 7.85 -4.09 -12.74
N MET A 108 8.51 -3.43 -13.69
CA MET A 108 8.37 -3.69 -15.12
C MET A 108 9.76 -3.80 -15.73
N ASN A 109 10.11 -4.96 -16.30
CA ASN A 109 11.42 -5.21 -16.90
C ASN A 109 12.58 -4.79 -15.97
N ASN A 110 12.54 -5.24 -14.71
CA ASN A 110 13.48 -4.90 -13.61
C ASN A 110 13.49 -3.43 -13.14
N ASN A 111 12.65 -2.56 -13.68
CA ASN A 111 12.52 -1.18 -13.19
C ASN A 111 11.40 -1.10 -12.14
N HIS A 112 11.68 -0.51 -10.99
CA HIS A 112 10.69 -0.22 -9.96
C HIS A 112 9.75 0.89 -10.46
N VAL A 113 8.47 0.57 -10.66
CA VAL A 113 7.49 1.48 -11.29
C VAL A 113 6.42 1.98 -10.32
N ALA A 114 6.16 1.23 -9.25
CA ALA A 114 5.21 1.58 -8.21
C ALA A 114 5.47 0.76 -6.94
N SER A 115 4.88 1.16 -5.83
CA SER A 115 4.80 0.34 -4.62
C SER A 115 3.38 0.33 -4.09
N TRP A 116 2.93 -0.83 -3.63
CA TRP A 116 1.68 -0.96 -2.91
C TRP A 116 1.97 -0.95 -1.41
N LEU A 117 1.41 0.03 -0.70
CA LEU A 117 1.54 0.19 0.74
C LEU A 117 0.29 -0.30 1.46
N ILE A 118 0.48 -0.94 2.60
CA ILE A 118 -0.57 -1.24 3.59
C ILE A 118 -0.10 -0.82 4.98
N GLY A 119 -1.01 -0.59 5.92
CA GLY A 119 -0.59 -0.35 7.30
C GLY A 119 -1.58 0.40 8.17
N GLN A 120 -1.03 1.35 8.92
CA GLN A 120 -1.65 2.05 10.04
C GLN A 120 -2.10 1.09 11.13
N VAL A 121 -1.26 0.07 11.36
CA VAL A 121 -1.50 -0.96 12.34
C VAL A 121 -0.84 -0.60 13.66
N PHE A 122 -1.64 -0.64 14.71
CA PHE A 122 -1.18 -0.63 16.08
C PHE A 122 -0.98 -2.07 16.54
N ASN A 123 0.19 -2.39 17.07
CA ASN A 123 0.51 -3.72 17.59
C ASN A 123 1.23 -3.63 18.95
N GLU A 124 1.62 -4.79 19.47
CA GLU A 124 2.20 -4.94 20.80
C GLU A 124 3.47 -4.09 21.01
N ALA A 125 4.21 -3.77 19.93
CA ALA A 125 5.40 -2.91 20.01
C ALA A 125 5.09 -1.41 20.14
N GLN A 126 3.86 -0.96 19.87
CA GLN A 126 3.46 0.44 20.04
C GLN A 126 2.95 0.74 21.45
N VAL A 127 2.50 -0.26 22.21
CA VAL A 127 1.96 -0.07 23.57
C VAL A 127 2.96 0.69 24.45
N GLN A 128 4.25 0.34 24.37
CA GLN A 128 5.32 0.98 25.15
C GLN A 128 5.82 2.30 24.54
N LYS A 129 5.21 2.78 23.45
CA LYS A 129 5.62 3.98 22.70
C LYS A 129 4.55 5.07 22.69
N LEU A 130 3.45 4.90 23.43
CA LEU A 130 2.37 5.89 23.50
C LEU A 130 2.88 7.28 23.87
N ASP A 131 3.79 7.40 24.85
CA ASP A 131 4.39 8.69 25.23
C ASP A 131 5.13 9.37 24.06
N LYS A 132 5.82 8.57 23.22
CA LYS A 132 6.50 9.09 22.02
C LYS A 132 5.49 9.55 20.96
N MET A 133 4.38 8.83 20.82
CA MET A 133 3.30 9.23 19.90
C MET A 133 2.66 10.54 20.36
N MET A 134 2.44 10.71 21.67
CA MET A 134 1.91 11.95 22.24
C MET A 134 2.90 13.12 22.09
N LEU A 135 4.20 12.89 22.30
CA LEU A 135 5.24 13.90 22.03
C LEU A 135 5.27 14.30 20.54
N TYR A 136 5.01 13.36 19.64
CA TYR A 136 4.92 13.65 18.22
C TYR A 136 3.74 14.57 17.89
N ALA A 137 2.59 14.41 18.55
CA ALA A 137 1.44 15.31 18.39
C ALA A 137 1.82 16.78 18.66
N HIS A 138 2.53 17.04 19.76
CA HIS A 138 3.08 18.38 20.05
C HIS A 138 4.07 18.84 18.97
N THR A 139 4.93 17.94 18.50
CA THR A 139 5.98 18.25 17.50
C THR A 139 5.41 18.72 16.18
N ILE A 140 4.23 18.25 15.79
CA ILE A 140 3.53 18.63 14.55
C ILE A 140 2.45 19.69 14.75
N GLY A 141 2.21 20.12 16.00
CA GLY A 141 1.16 21.09 16.34
C GLY A 141 -0.26 20.54 16.22
N ALA A 142 -0.46 19.23 16.36
CA ALA A 142 -1.79 18.64 16.37
C ALA A 142 -2.46 18.82 17.75
N ASN A 143 -3.80 18.87 17.77
CA ASN A 143 -4.57 18.86 19.01
C ASN A 143 -4.35 17.52 19.74
N THR A 144 -3.84 17.57 20.97
CA THR A 144 -3.45 16.38 21.73
C THR A 144 -4.63 15.53 22.20
N GLU A 145 -5.77 16.14 22.49
CA GLU A 145 -6.98 15.41 22.89
C GLU A 145 -7.55 14.64 21.70
N GLU A 146 -7.67 15.28 20.54
CA GLU A 146 -8.07 14.63 19.30
C GLU A 146 -7.10 13.53 18.88
N PHE A 147 -5.79 13.77 19.06
CA PHE A 147 -4.74 12.79 18.75
C PHE A 147 -4.86 11.55 19.65
N SER A 148 -4.97 11.74 20.96
CA SER A 148 -5.15 10.65 21.93
C SER A 148 -6.42 9.86 21.65
N TYR A 149 -7.54 10.56 21.41
CA TYR A 149 -8.79 9.93 21.01
C TYR A 149 -8.62 9.11 19.72
N ALA A 150 -7.93 9.65 18.71
CA ALA A 150 -7.73 8.96 17.44
C ALA A 150 -6.85 7.70 17.55
N ILE A 151 -5.88 7.65 18.47
CA ILE A 151 -5.09 6.44 18.76
C ILE A 151 -6.01 5.30 19.20
N SER A 152 -7.03 5.59 20.02
CA SER A 152 -7.92 4.55 20.58
C SER A 152 -8.76 3.81 19.52
N PHE A 153 -8.87 4.36 18.30
CA PHE A 153 -9.55 3.74 17.16
C PHE A 153 -8.60 3.20 16.09
N ALA A 154 -7.29 3.14 16.37
CA ALA A 154 -6.34 2.57 15.42
C ALA A 154 -6.65 1.09 15.15
N THR A 155 -6.43 0.64 13.91
CA THR A 155 -6.55 -0.77 13.55
C THR A 155 -5.54 -1.58 14.36
N VAL A 156 -6.01 -2.51 15.18
CA VAL A 156 -5.16 -3.39 15.98
C VAL A 156 -4.94 -4.72 15.26
N MET A 157 -3.68 -5.10 15.08
CA MET A 157 -3.32 -6.38 14.49
C MET A 157 -1.97 -6.85 15.05
N SER A 158 -1.86 -8.12 15.43
CA SER A 158 -0.60 -8.65 15.95
C SER A 158 0.51 -8.61 14.90
N GLN A 159 1.75 -8.51 15.35
CA GLN A 159 2.91 -8.51 14.44
C GLN A 159 2.95 -9.71 13.50
N ASN A 160 2.63 -10.91 14.00
CA ASN A 160 2.61 -12.12 13.20
C ASN A 160 1.56 -12.06 12.09
N LYS A 161 0.35 -11.60 12.40
CA LYS A 161 -0.73 -11.45 11.41
C LYS A 161 -0.39 -10.37 10.38
N PHE A 162 0.17 -9.24 10.81
CA PHE A 162 0.58 -8.17 9.90
C PHE A 162 1.76 -8.58 9.00
N THR A 163 2.70 -9.36 9.52
CA THR A 163 3.81 -9.91 8.72
C THR A 163 3.30 -10.88 7.66
N CYS A 164 2.38 -11.78 8.01
CA CYS A 164 1.73 -12.67 7.05
C CYS A 164 1.00 -11.87 5.96
N LEU A 165 0.21 -10.86 6.36
CA LEU A 165 -0.50 -9.98 5.43
C LEU A 165 0.45 -9.21 4.50
N SER A 166 1.59 -8.75 5.02
CA SER A 166 2.64 -8.07 4.24
C SER A 166 3.26 -9.01 3.20
N ASN A 167 3.47 -10.27 3.54
CA ASN A 167 3.92 -11.29 2.59
C ASN A 167 2.85 -11.60 1.53
N ILE A 168 1.57 -11.59 1.89
CA ILE A 168 0.48 -11.71 0.91
C ILE A 168 0.51 -10.52 -0.04
N LEU A 169 0.63 -9.28 0.46
CA LEU A 169 0.77 -8.08 -0.37
C LEU A 169 1.95 -8.17 -1.34
N PHE A 170 3.06 -8.76 -0.89
CA PHE A 170 4.23 -9.01 -1.72
C PHE A 170 3.91 -9.99 -2.87
N VAL A 171 3.16 -11.06 -2.62
CA VAL A 171 2.68 -11.99 -3.66
C VAL A 171 1.78 -11.27 -4.67
N PHE A 172 0.86 -10.42 -4.22
CA PHE A 172 0.04 -9.59 -5.11
C PHE A 172 0.91 -8.67 -5.99
N SER A 173 1.88 -7.99 -5.39
CA SER A 173 2.78 -7.08 -6.10
C SER A 173 3.69 -7.79 -7.10
N LYS A 174 4.16 -9.01 -6.77
CA LYS A 174 4.86 -9.89 -7.71
C LYS A 174 3.98 -10.25 -8.90
N GLN A 175 2.71 -10.58 -8.65
CA GLN A 175 1.79 -10.92 -9.73
C GLN A 175 1.48 -9.72 -10.64
N LEU A 176 1.27 -8.53 -10.06
CA LEU A 176 1.15 -7.28 -10.83
C LEU A 176 2.40 -7.06 -11.70
N SER A 177 3.59 -7.29 -11.15
CA SER A 177 4.86 -7.17 -11.90
C SER A 177 4.96 -8.17 -13.06
N ALA A 178 4.51 -9.40 -12.86
CA ALA A 178 4.47 -10.43 -13.90
C ALA A 178 3.49 -10.05 -15.02
N PHE A 179 2.30 -9.54 -14.67
CA PHE A 179 1.35 -9.01 -15.64
C PHE A 179 1.93 -7.86 -16.48
N MET A 180 2.71 -6.98 -15.87
CA MET A 180 3.36 -5.88 -16.58
C MET A 180 4.46 -6.34 -17.54
N SER A 181 5.13 -7.45 -17.23
CA SER A 181 6.27 -7.97 -17.99
C SER A 181 5.88 -9.01 -19.04
N GLY A 182 4.60 -9.37 -19.13
CA GLY A 182 4.08 -10.36 -20.09
C GLY A 182 4.15 -11.82 -19.60
N ASP A 183 4.75 -12.07 -18.43
CA ASP A 183 4.88 -13.40 -17.82
C ASP A 183 3.69 -13.78 -16.91
N GLY A 184 2.65 -12.94 -16.88
CA GLY A 184 1.53 -13.03 -15.95
C GLY A 184 0.91 -14.41 -15.81
N GLU A 185 0.51 -15.03 -16.93
CA GLU A 185 -0.15 -16.35 -16.94
C GLU A 185 0.76 -17.46 -16.41
N ARG A 186 2.06 -17.40 -16.73
CA ARG A 186 3.04 -18.37 -16.25
C ARG A 186 3.24 -18.27 -14.75
N SER A 187 3.27 -17.05 -14.20
CA SER A 187 3.48 -16.79 -12.77
C SER A 187 2.25 -17.02 -11.91
N LEU A 188 1.03 -17.05 -12.48
CA LEU A 188 -0.22 -17.20 -11.72
C LEU A 188 -0.23 -18.43 -10.83
N ARG A 189 0.19 -19.59 -11.34
CA ARG A 189 0.17 -20.84 -10.59
C ARG A 189 1.08 -20.78 -9.36
N GLU A 190 2.32 -20.33 -9.55
CA GLU A 190 3.31 -20.24 -8.48
C GLU A 190 2.88 -19.21 -7.41
N ASN A 191 2.47 -18.02 -7.83
CA ASN A 191 2.06 -16.98 -6.90
C ASN A 191 0.74 -17.34 -6.18
N HIS A 192 -0.21 -18.01 -6.85
CA HIS A 192 -1.41 -18.51 -6.19
C HIS A 192 -1.09 -19.59 -5.15
N GLN A 193 -0.16 -20.51 -5.44
CA GLN A 193 0.30 -21.49 -4.44
C GLN A 193 0.94 -20.81 -3.22
N ALA A 194 1.77 -19.79 -3.44
CA ALA A 194 2.36 -19.00 -2.36
C ALA A 194 1.29 -18.26 -1.54
N LEU A 195 0.28 -17.68 -2.21
CA LEU A 195 -0.87 -17.07 -1.55
C LEU A 195 -1.61 -18.09 -0.66
N THR A 196 -1.89 -19.29 -1.18
CA THR A 196 -2.57 -20.35 -0.44
C THR A 196 -1.79 -20.75 0.80
N ALA A 197 -0.48 -21.00 0.68
CA ALA A 197 0.36 -21.39 1.82
C ALA A 197 0.42 -20.30 2.91
N LEU A 198 0.32 -19.02 2.54
CA LEU A 198 0.26 -17.91 3.49
C LEU A 198 -1.11 -17.82 4.17
N ILE A 199 -2.20 -17.96 3.41
CA ILE A 199 -3.57 -17.94 3.96
C ILE A 199 -3.80 -19.14 4.89
N GLU A 200 -3.23 -20.30 4.62
CA GLU A 200 -3.29 -21.46 5.54
C GLU A 200 -2.68 -21.17 6.91
N GLN A 201 -1.65 -20.32 6.98
CA GLN A 201 -1.04 -19.88 8.24
C GLN A 201 -1.90 -18.83 8.97
N GLN A 202 -2.75 -18.10 8.24
CA GLN A 202 -3.65 -17.09 8.79
C GLN A 202 -5.04 -17.17 8.13
N PRO A 203 -5.87 -18.18 8.46
CA PRO A 203 -7.14 -18.43 7.76
C PRO A 203 -8.13 -17.25 7.78
N SER A 204 -8.01 -16.35 8.77
CA SER A 204 -8.78 -15.12 8.83
C SER A 204 -8.55 -14.16 7.65
N LEU A 205 -7.55 -14.41 6.80
CA LEU A 205 -7.23 -13.63 5.60
C LEU A 205 -7.77 -14.28 4.31
N SER A 206 -8.59 -15.34 4.41
CA SER A 206 -9.14 -16.06 3.25
C SER A 206 -9.95 -15.20 2.28
N GLY A 207 -10.54 -14.10 2.75
CA GLY A 207 -11.23 -13.12 1.89
C GLY A 207 -10.33 -12.46 0.84
N LEU A 208 -9.00 -12.63 0.93
CA LEU A 208 -8.05 -12.17 -0.09
C LEU A 208 -8.03 -13.04 -1.35
N TYR A 209 -8.64 -14.23 -1.35
CA TYR A 209 -8.86 -14.99 -2.60
C TYR A 209 -9.77 -14.20 -3.56
N ASP A 210 -10.86 -13.60 -3.06
CA ASP A 210 -11.74 -12.76 -3.88
C ASP A 210 -10.97 -11.59 -4.54
N VAL A 211 -10.05 -10.98 -3.78
CA VAL A 211 -9.23 -9.86 -4.24
C VAL A 211 -8.22 -10.33 -5.29
N TRP A 212 -7.67 -11.54 -5.10
CA TRP A 212 -6.79 -12.18 -6.08
C TRP A 212 -7.53 -12.44 -7.39
N GLU A 213 -8.71 -13.06 -7.34
CA GLU A 213 -9.53 -13.32 -8.52
C GLU A 213 -9.89 -12.03 -9.25
N GLN A 214 -10.26 -10.96 -8.53
CA GLN A 214 -10.54 -9.66 -9.13
C GLN A 214 -9.32 -9.08 -9.87
N MET A 215 -8.12 -9.20 -9.30
CA MET A 215 -6.88 -8.76 -9.94
C MET A 215 -6.64 -9.50 -11.26
N VAL A 216 -6.86 -10.82 -11.28
CA VAL A 216 -6.72 -11.64 -12.49
C VAL A 216 -7.73 -11.22 -13.55
N MET A 217 -9.01 -11.09 -13.18
CA MET A 217 -10.06 -10.62 -14.10
C MET A 217 -9.74 -9.26 -14.71
N PHE A 218 -9.22 -8.32 -13.91
CA PHE A 218 -8.84 -6.99 -14.40
C PHE A 218 -7.73 -7.02 -15.45
N TYR A 219 -6.77 -7.93 -15.29
CA TYR A 219 -5.70 -8.16 -16.27
C TYR A 219 -6.25 -8.78 -17.56
N GLU A 220 -7.05 -9.83 -17.47
CA GLU A 220 -7.63 -10.52 -18.63
C GLU A 220 -8.48 -9.58 -19.49
N GLN A 221 -9.35 -8.78 -18.86
CA GLN A 221 -10.14 -7.75 -19.57
C GLN A 221 -9.24 -6.72 -20.27
N GLY A 222 -8.12 -6.34 -19.65
CA GLY A 222 -7.15 -5.42 -20.23
C GLY A 222 -6.42 -6.01 -21.43
N ASN A 223 -6.15 -7.32 -21.42
CA ASN A 223 -5.55 -8.03 -22.55
C ASN A 223 -6.48 -8.14 -23.75
N VAL A 224 -7.74 -8.50 -23.53
CA VAL A 224 -8.74 -8.58 -24.61
C VAL A 224 -8.87 -7.24 -25.33
N ASN A 225 -8.98 -6.13 -24.59
CA ASN A 225 -9.07 -4.80 -25.19
C ASN A 225 -7.83 -4.40 -26.00
N ARG A 226 -6.64 -4.91 -25.64
CA ARG A 226 -5.39 -4.65 -26.37
C ARG A 226 -5.20 -5.50 -27.62
N GLN A 227 -5.86 -6.65 -27.72
CA GLN A 227 -5.84 -7.49 -28.92
C GLN A 227 -6.82 -7.01 -30.01
N ILE A 228 -7.83 -6.23 -29.62
CA ILE A 228 -8.90 -5.73 -30.51
C ILE A 228 -8.62 -4.30 -31.01
N ALA A 229 -7.73 -3.55 -30.35
CA ALA A 229 -7.31 -2.18 -30.70
C ALA A 229 -6.08 -2.17 -31.60
#